data_AF-A0A1B7NVP0-F1
#
_entry.id   AF-A0A1B7NVP0-F1
#
_cell.length_a   1.000
_cell.length_b   1.000
_cell.length_c   1.000
_cell.angle_alpha   90.00
_cell.angle_beta   90.00
_cell.angle_gamma   90.00
#
_symmetry.space_group_name_H-M   'P 1'
#
loop_
_entity.id
_entity.type
_entity.pdbx_description
1 polymer ?
#
loop_
_entity_poly.entity_id
_entity_poly.type
_entity_poly.pdbx_seq_one_letter_code
_entity_poly.pdbx_strand_id
1 'polypeptide(L)'
;MGQERIDMPSTVTEWHKLARQHEIESISIQDLKIFQSASKIKERQFLALRVLWKSSSPSEIDIEKDYDIRYRAEDLKDLGWNKHWGPYVQEIEKGFNGNTDLGTFDLLYDFQREIHNSTLEPQETKKVFFNVTTRLQSRAAGGNNPPPSTPTRAPRRPNPGSDVEGNPLVDQVGDQLGNLSLSADPSPPSLGGRSVVESVSPISSDEAKWLSLVKDEQIVNTALILLLRGLCMRMPGLTNARWSLERKAFHIRQHNSLDKRSLYEARTDGHLAFVTGNISRSLAILEVKSRIRKFAEPWMQESAQMAAWIYDEPSMEKEPSKENRSSFRRCMISQNRHEIYLIIATYTKEYVAYLQGDWDESSEPFLRMHQIGPFRPYAKRHMERLGRIIAALSRQLVNQAMDENPCHW
;
A
#
# COMPACT_ATOMS: atom_id res chain seq x y z
N MET A 1 -21.89 17.63 16.95
CA MET A 1 -21.73 18.37 15.68
C MET A 1 -21.54 17.33 14.60
N GLY A 2 -22.50 17.20 13.67
CA GLY A 2 -22.37 16.24 12.58
C GLY A 2 -21.25 16.69 11.66
N GLN A 3 -20.31 15.80 11.33
CA GLN A 3 -19.38 16.02 10.23
C GLN A 3 -20.22 16.23 8.96
N GLU A 4 -20.19 17.44 8.41
CA GLU A 4 -20.74 17.69 7.08
C GLU A 4 -20.04 16.76 6.09
N ARG A 5 -20.84 15.97 5.39
CA ARG A 5 -20.35 15.04 4.38
C ARG A 5 -19.89 15.86 3.18
N ILE A 6 -18.58 15.95 2.96
CA ILE A 6 -18.07 16.50 1.71
C ILE A 6 -18.32 15.48 0.60
N ASP A 7 -19.12 15.88 -0.38
CA ASP A 7 -19.20 15.20 -1.65
C ASP A 7 -17.99 15.59 -2.51
N MET A 8 -17.35 14.62 -3.16
CA MET A 8 -16.19 14.88 -4.00
C MET A 8 -16.60 15.68 -5.24
N PRO A 9 -15.99 16.85 -5.52
CA PRO A 9 -16.37 17.64 -6.68
C PRO A 9 -16.03 16.88 -7.96
N SER A 10 -16.96 16.82 -8.89
CA SER A 10 -16.80 16.18 -10.20
C SER A 10 -16.60 17.20 -11.33
N THR A 11 -16.99 18.45 -11.06
CA THR A 11 -16.86 19.59 -11.98
C THR A 11 -16.11 20.75 -11.35
N VAL A 12 -15.56 21.61 -12.19
CA VAL A 12 -14.89 22.85 -11.78
C VAL A 12 -15.83 23.75 -10.96
N THR A 13 -17.10 23.86 -11.39
CA THR A 13 -18.11 24.65 -10.70
C THR A 13 -18.40 24.13 -9.29
N GLU A 14 -18.50 22.80 -9.12
CA GLU A 14 -18.65 22.18 -7.80
C GLU A 14 -17.42 22.42 -6.93
N TRP A 15 -16.22 22.32 -7.50
CA TRP A 15 -14.99 22.60 -6.77
C TRP A 15 -14.96 24.05 -6.27
N HIS A 16 -15.25 25.04 -7.11
CA HIS A 16 -15.29 26.45 -6.70
C HIS A 16 -16.31 26.72 -5.60
N LYS A 17 -17.50 26.10 -5.69
CA LYS A 17 -18.53 26.20 -4.64
C LYS A 17 -17.99 25.71 -3.30
N LEU A 18 -17.37 24.53 -3.26
CA LEU A 18 -16.75 23.98 -2.04
C LEU A 18 -15.57 24.82 -1.58
N ALA A 19 -14.72 25.27 -2.51
CA ALA A 19 -13.53 26.08 -2.21
C ALA A 19 -13.91 27.43 -1.56
N ARG A 20 -15.00 28.07 -2.00
CA ARG A 20 -15.56 29.26 -1.36
C ARG A 20 -16.10 28.99 0.04
N GLN A 21 -16.85 27.90 0.20
CA GLN A 21 -17.38 27.50 1.51
C GLN A 21 -16.27 27.26 2.54
N HIS A 22 -15.11 26.79 2.09
CA HIS A 22 -13.95 26.53 2.93
C HIS A 22 -12.90 27.67 2.93
N GLU A 23 -13.16 28.79 2.25
CA GLU A 23 -12.26 29.95 2.17
C GLU A 23 -10.86 29.60 1.64
N ILE A 24 -10.78 28.79 0.58
CA ILE A 24 -9.52 28.36 -0.05
C ILE A 24 -9.47 28.61 -1.57
N GLU A 25 -10.52 29.16 -2.20
CA GLU A 25 -10.60 29.34 -3.67
C GLU A 25 -9.37 30.02 -4.28
N SER A 26 -8.80 31.03 -3.60
CA SER A 26 -7.59 31.76 -4.01
C SER A 26 -6.29 31.26 -3.36
N ILE A 27 -6.33 30.19 -2.56
CA ILE A 27 -5.17 29.67 -1.83
C ILE A 27 -4.59 28.47 -2.58
N SER A 28 -3.32 28.57 -2.97
CA SER A 28 -2.59 27.47 -3.57
C SER A 28 -2.16 26.43 -2.55
N ILE A 29 -1.79 25.24 -3.00
CA ILE A 29 -1.19 24.22 -2.12
C ILE A 29 0.13 24.70 -1.51
N GLN A 30 0.86 25.61 -2.15
CA GLN A 30 2.15 26.14 -1.67
C GLN A 30 1.95 27.19 -0.56
N ASP A 31 0.80 27.87 -0.54
CA ASP A 31 0.49 28.95 0.41
C ASP A 31 -0.34 28.48 1.62
N LEU A 32 -0.75 27.20 1.63
CA LEU A 32 -1.49 26.63 2.74
C LEU A 32 -0.62 26.60 4.00
N LYS A 33 -1.15 27.06 5.14
CA LYS A 33 -0.38 27.19 6.39
C LYS A 33 -0.25 25.90 7.19
N ILE A 34 -1.25 25.02 7.08
CA ILE A 34 -1.36 23.82 7.90
C ILE A 34 -1.51 22.63 6.98
N PHE A 35 -0.61 21.66 7.16
CA PHE A 35 -0.64 20.40 6.44
C PHE A 35 -0.79 19.22 7.40
N GLN A 36 -1.47 18.20 6.90
CA GLN A 36 -1.50 16.87 7.47
C GLN A 36 -0.88 15.89 6.47
N SER A 37 -0.41 14.75 6.98
CA SER A 37 -0.06 13.61 6.11
C SER A 37 -1.28 13.18 5.29
N ALA A 38 -1.06 12.53 4.15
CA ALA A 38 -2.15 12.06 3.28
C ALA A 38 -3.25 11.27 4.02
N SER A 39 -2.89 10.38 4.95
CA SER A 39 -3.85 9.59 5.73
C SER A 39 -4.68 10.36 6.77
N LYS A 40 -4.36 11.64 6.98
CA LYS A 40 -5.05 12.54 7.91
C LYS A 40 -5.49 13.83 7.21
N ILE A 41 -5.50 13.81 5.88
CA ILE A 41 -5.83 14.98 5.08
C ILE A 41 -7.20 15.53 5.47
N LYS A 42 -7.28 16.86 5.46
CA LYS A 42 -8.50 17.60 5.75
C LYS A 42 -8.97 18.35 4.51
N GLU A 43 -10.21 18.76 4.57
CA GLU A 43 -11.02 19.35 3.51
C GLU A 43 -10.30 20.53 2.84
N ARG A 44 -9.73 21.45 3.63
CA ARG A 44 -8.96 22.59 3.11
C ARG A 44 -7.73 22.17 2.30
N GLN A 45 -6.98 21.19 2.80
CA GLN A 45 -5.82 20.65 2.10
C GLN A 45 -6.24 19.88 0.84
N PHE A 46 -7.29 19.08 0.92
CA PHE A 46 -7.84 18.36 -0.23
C PHE A 46 -8.27 19.32 -1.34
N LEU A 47 -9.05 20.34 -1.01
CA LEU A 47 -9.52 21.30 -1.99
C LEU A 47 -8.35 22.10 -2.60
N ALA A 48 -7.33 22.43 -1.81
CA ALA A 48 -6.10 23.08 -2.31
C ALA A 48 -5.31 22.22 -3.30
N LEU A 49 -5.56 20.90 -3.37
CA LEU A 49 -4.98 20.04 -4.42
C LEU A 49 -5.70 20.17 -5.77
N ARG A 50 -6.81 20.92 -5.88
CA ARG A 50 -7.57 21.09 -7.14
C ARG A 50 -7.87 19.76 -7.84
N VAL A 51 -8.56 18.87 -7.12
CA VAL A 51 -8.88 17.52 -7.61
C VAL A 51 -10.36 17.40 -7.94
N LEU A 52 -10.64 16.78 -9.08
CA LEU A 52 -11.99 16.43 -9.55
C LEU A 52 -12.14 14.92 -9.64
N TRP A 53 -13.23 14.36 -9.10
CA TRP A 53 -13.50 12.92 -9.12
C TRP A 53 -14.66 12.58 -10.06
N LYS A 54 -14.47 11.55 -10.89
CA LYS A 54 -15.56 10.90 -11.62
C LYS A 54 -15.54 9.41 -11.33
N SER A 55 -16.72 8.85 -11.12
CA SER A 55 -16.88 7.43 -10.85
C SER A 55 -17.67 6.77 -11.97
N SER A 56 -17.19 5.63 -12.45
CA SER A 56 -17.86 4.82 -13.44
C SER A 56 -17.86 3.36 -13.01
N SER A 57 -18.96 2.67 -13.28
CA SER A 57 -19.02 1.23 -13.13
C SER A 57 -18.09 0.57 -14.15
N PRO A 58 -17.63 -0.68 -13.89
CA PRO A 58 -16.82 -1.39 -14.87
C PRO A 58 -17.49 -1.44 -16.24
N SER A 59 -18.80 -1.71 -16.31
CA SER A 59 -19.55 -1.87 -17.57
C SER A 59 -19.64 -0.62 -18.44
N GLU A 60 -19.51 0.58 -17.88
CA GLU A 60 -19.70 1.84 -18.61
C GLU A 60 -18.46 2.29 -19.38
N ILE A 61 -17.28 1.80 -18.99
CA ILE A 61 -16.01 2.21 -19.58
C ILE A 61 -15.52 1.17 -20.56
N ASP A 62 -15.07 1.59 -21.72
CA ASP A 62 -14.24 0.80 -22.63
C ASP A 62 -12.79 1.22 -22.43
N ILE A 63 -12.06 0.43 -21.63
CA ILE A 63 -10.69 0.74 -21.21
C ILE A 63 -9.72 0.98 -22.39
N GLU A 64 -9.95 0.31 -23.52
CA GLU A 64 -9.13 0.51 -24.71
C GLU A 64 -9.48 1.83 -25.40
N LYS A 65 -10.76 2.13 -25.59
CA LYS A 65 -11.18 3.37 -26.26
C LYS A 65 -10.97 4.62 -25.41
N ASP A 66 -11.26 4.52 -24.13
CA ASP A 66 -11.26 5.66 -23.21
C ASP A 66 -9.85 6.00 -22.71
N TYR A 67 -8.98 4.99 -22.58
CA TYR A 67 -7.65 5.14 -21.97
C TYR A 67 -6.50 4.57 -22.80
N ASP A 68 -6.73 4.11 -24.03
CA ASP A 68 -5.70 3.50 -24.90
C ASP A 68 -4.94 2.35 -24.20
N ILE A 69 -5.56 1.71 -23.19
CA ILE A 69 -4.99 0.54 -22.52
C ILE A 69 -5.31 -0.67 -23.39
N ARG A 70 -4.37 -0.99 -24.30
CA ARG A 70 -4.57 -2.01 -25.32
C ARG A 70 -4.31 -3.40 -24.75
N TYR A 71 -5.35 -4.22 -24.79
CA TYR A 71 -5.23 -5.67 -24.65
C TYR A 71 -5.06 -6.29 -26.05
N ARG A 72 -4.10 -7.20 -26.24
CA ARG A 72 -4.03 -7.93 -27.52
C ARG A 72 -5.04 -9.07 -27.51
N ALA A 73 -5.46 -9.54 -28.68
CA ALA A 73 -6.37 -10.69 -28.80
C ALA A 73 -5.80 -11.94 -28.11
N GLU A 74 -4.48 -12.11 -28.13
CA GLU A 74 -3.75 -13.14 -27.39
C GLU A 74 -3.77 -12.95 -25.86
N ASP A 75 -3.90 -11.73 -25.35
CA ASP A 75 -4.09 -11.47 -23.90
C ASP A 75 -5.56 -11.58 -23.47
N LEU A 76 -6.47 -11.52 -24.44
CA LEU A 76 -7.92 -11.50 -24.24
C LEU A 76 -8.54 -12.88 -24.03
N LYS A 77 -8.00 -13.92 -24.66
CA LYS A 77 -8.62 -15.25 -24.61
C LYS A 77 -8.11 -16.08 -23.45
N ASP A 78 -6.82 -16.01 -23.16
CA ASP A 78 -6.20 -16.60 -21.97
C ASP A 78 -4.96 -15.79 -21.60
N LEU A 79 -4.70 -15.63 -20.29
CA LEU A 79 -3.34 -15.28 -19.86
C LEU A 79 -2.48 -16.50 -20.14
N GLY A 80 -2.05 -16.71 -21.39
CA GLY A 80 -1.42 -17.95 -21.84
C GLY A 80 -0.13 -18.29 -21.05
N TRP A 81 0.52 -17.28 -20.48
CA TRP A 81 1.65 -17.42 -19.55
C TRP A 81 1.26 -17.84 -18.12
N ASN A 82 -0.04 -17.86 -17.82
CA ASN A 82 -0.59 -18.18 -16.51
C ASN A 82 -1.79 -19.15 -16.60
N LYS A 83 -1.44 -20.43 -16.78
CA LYS A 83 -2.39 -21.56 -16.83
C LYS A 83 -3.35 -21.67 -15.64
N HIS A 84 -3.02 -21.08 -14.49
CA HIS A 84 -3.84 -21.19 -13.27
C HIS A 84 -4.92 -20.10 -13.17
N TRP A 85 -4.89 -19.07 -14.02
CA TRP A 85 -5.83 -17.96 -13.94
C TRP A 85 -7.26 -18.38 -14.23
N GLY A 86 -7.49 -19.09 -15.35
CA GLY A 86 -8.81 -19.62 -15.70
C GLY A 86 -9.42 -20.48 -14.59
N PRO A 87 -8.71 -21.50 -14.07
CA PRO A 87 -9.14 -22.30 -12.93
C PRO A 87 -9.47 -21.45 -11.69
N TYR A 88 -8.62 -20.49 -11.31
CA TYR A 88 -8.89 -19.59 -10.19
C TYR A 88 -10.19 -18.79 -10.37
N VAL A 89 -10.42 -18.22 -11.56
CA VAL A 89 -11.62 -17.43 -11.85
C VAL A 89 -12.90 -18.29 -11.87
N GLN A 90 -12.79 -19.57 -12.26
CA GLN A 90 -13.90 -20.52 -12.15
C GLN A 90 -14.16 -20.92 -10.69
N GLU A 91 -13.11 -21.03 -9.87
CA GLU A 91 -13.25 -21.47 -8.48
C GLU A 91 -13.91 -20.40 -7.60
N ILE A 92 -13.58 -19.11 -7.80
CA ILE A 92 -14.23 -18.02 -7.06
C ILE A 92 -15.75 -17.92 -7.31
N GLU A 93 -16.23 -18.38 -8.48
CA GLU A 93 -17.67 -18.43 -8.82
C GLU A 93 -18.44 -19.38 -7.89
N LYS A 94 -17.75 -20.34 -7.28
CA LYS A 94 -18.32 -21.28 -6.30
C LYS A 94 -18.41 -20.70 -4.88
N GLY A 95 -18.13 -19.40 -4.71
CA GLY A 95 -18.26 -18.70 -3.42
C GLY A 95 -17.18 -19.08 -2.40
N PHE A 96 -15.95 -19.31 -2.85
CA PHE A 96 -14.81 -19.69 -2.00
C PHE A 96 -14.96 -21.01 -1.20
N ASN A 97 -15.86 -21.90 -1.61
CA ASN A 97 -16.10 -23.20 -0.96
C ASN A 97 -15.33 -24.37 -1.60
N GLY A 98 -14.55 -24.09 -2.64
CA GLY A 98 -13.78 -25.06 -3.38
C GLY A 98 -12.46 -25.46 -2.72
N ASN A 99 -11.90 -26.58 -3.19
CA ASN A 99 -10.64 -27.18 -2.73
C ASN A 99 -9.71 -27.54 -3.91
N THR A 100 -9.91 -26.91 -5.06
CA THR A 100 -9.09 -27.13 -6.26
C THR A 100 -7.67 -26.61 -6.06
N ASP A 101 -6.68 -27.29 -6.64
CA ASP A 101 -5.31 -26.78 -6.75
C ASP A 101 -5.27 -25.62 -7.77
N LEU A 102 -5.07 -24.40 -7.27
CA LEU A 102 -4.99 -23.17 -8.05
C LEU A 102 -3.55 -22.72 -8.26
N GLY A 103 -2.57 -23.52 -7.84
CA GLY A 103 -1.13 -23.28 -7.97
C GLY A 103 -0.70 -21.87 -7.54
N THR A 104 -0.43 -21.01 -8.53
CA THR A 104 0.04 -19.62 -8.26
C THR A 104 -1.00 -18.77 -7.50
N PHE A 105 -2.27 -19.18 -7.47
CA PHE A 105 -3.36 -18.42 -6.88
C PHE A 105 -3.95 -19.03 -5.59
N ASP A 106 -3.40 -20.12 -5.05
CA ASP A 106 -3.93 -20.74 -3.82
C ASP A 106 -3.92 -19.76 -2.64
N LEU A 107 -2.79 -19.07 -2.43
CA LEU A 107 -2.69 -18.07 -1.36
C LEU A 107 -3.64 -16.90 -1.59
N LEU A 108 -3.77 -16.43 -2.85
CA LEU A 108 -4.72 -15.37 -3.17
C LEU A 108 -6.15 -15.78 -2.80
N TYR A 109 -6.54 -16.99 -3.19
CA TYR A 109 -7.86 -17.52 -2.92
C TYR A 109 -8.13 -17.62 -1.40
N ASP A 110 -7.16 -18.07 -0.62
CA ASP A 110 -7.27 -18.15 0.84
C ASP A 110 -7.46 -16.77 1.50
N PHE A 111 -6.62 -15.78 1.13
CA PHE A 111 -6.75 -14.41 1.66
C PHE A 111 -8.07 -13.75 1.24
N GLN A 112 -8.53 -13.95 0.00
CA GLN A 112 -9.81 -13.41 -0.44
C GLN A 112 -10.99 -14.08 0.26
N ARG A 113 -10.90 -15.39 0.54
CA ARG A 113 -11.88 -16.11 1.36
C ARG A 113 -11.93 -15.57 2.78
N GLU A 114 -10.78 -15.27 3.39
CA GLU A 114 -10.72 -14.63 4.71
C GLU A 114 -11.41 -13.25 4.70
N ILE A 115 -11.11 -12.41 3.70
CA ILE A 115 -11.77 -11.10 3.54
C ILE A 115 -13.27 -11.26 3.33
N HIS A 116 -13.71 -12.23 2.52
CA HIS A 116 -15.12 -12.49 2.24
C HIS A 116 -15.88 -12.93 3.49
N ASN A 117 -15.30 -13.84 4.28
CA ASN A 117 -15.90 -14.40 5.48
C ASN A 117 -15.80 -13.49 6.71
N SER A 118 -14.95 -12.47 6.68
CA SER A 118 -14.85 -11.51 7.77
C SER A 118 -16.18 -10.78 7.98
N THR A 119 -16.76 -10.87 9.18
CA THR A 119 -18.05 -10.24 9.55
C THR A 119 -17.90 -8.86 10.19
N LEU A 120 -16.66 -8.41 10.39
CA LEU A 120 -16.38 -7.21 11.17
C LEU A 120 -16.67 -5.94 10.36
N GLU A 121 -17.42 -5.00 10.96
CA GLU A 121 -17.43 -3.57 10.62
C GLU A 121 -16.34 -2.90 11.49
N PRO A 122 -15.09 -2.78 11.03
CA PRO A 122 -13.96 -2.57 11.93
C PRO A 122 -13.60 -1.07 12.02
N GLN A 123 -13.57 -0.43 13.20
CA GLN A 123 -13.30 1.03 13.35
C GLN A 123 -11.98 1.55 12.70
N GLU A 124 -11.84 2.87 12.47
CA GLU A 124 -10.85 3.39 11.50
C GLU A 124 -9.53 3.61 12.24
N THR A 125 -8.41 3.14 11.68
CA THR A 125 -7.13 3.29 12.35
C THR A 125 -6.14 4.14 11.57
N LYS A 126 -5.53 5.07 12.31
CA LYS A 126 -4.28 5.75 11.94
C LYS A 126 -3.22 4.68 11.66
N LYS A 127 -2.64 4.68 10.45
CA LYS A 127 -1.46 3.86 10.08
C LYS A 127 -0.39 4.00 11.18
N VAL A 128 -0.13 2.93 11.94
CA VAL A 128 0.91 2.91 12.98
C VAL A 128 2.24 2.52 12.34
N PHE A 129 3.26 3.33 12.60
CA PHE A 129 4.64 3.06 12.18
C PHE A 129 5.43 2.58 13.40
N PHE A 130 6.07 1.42 13.28
CA PHE A 130 7.17 1.08 14.17
C PHE A 130 8.40 1.85 13.68
N ASN A 131 8.71 2.98 14.30
CA ASN A 131 10.02 3.58 14.13
C ASN A 131 11.02 2.60 14.75
N VAL A 132 11.89 2.00 13.94
CA VAL A 132 13.06 1.27 14.47
C VAL A 132 14.03 2.33 15.00
N THR A 133 13.82 2.76 16.24
CA THR A 133 14.79 3.58 16.96
C THR A 133 15.99 2.71 17.24
N THR A 134 17.02 2.81 16.41
CA THR A 134 18.31 2.16 16.69
C THR A 134 18.89 2.74 17.97
N ARG A 135 19.52 1.89 18.81
CA ARG A 135 20.17 2.27 20.10
C ARG A 135 21.12 3.48 20.02
N LEU A 136 21.56 3.86 18.82
CA LEU A 136 22.36 5.06 18.58
C LEU A 136 21.55 6.36 18.75
N GLN A 137 20.26 6.38 18.41
CA GLN A 137 19.40 7.56 18.55
C GLN A 137 19.01 7.86 20.00
N SER A 138 18.92 6.84 20.87
CA SER A 138 18.61 7.04 22.29
C SER A 138 19.78 7.58 23.11
N ARG A 139 21.01 7.51 22.60
CA ARG A 139 22.20 8.11 23.24
C ARG A 139 22.39 9.58 22.86
N ALA A 140 21.86 10.02 21.71
CA ALA A 140 21.90 11.40 21.27
C ALA A 140 20.81 12.28 21.92
N ALA A 141 19.70 11.67 22.38
CA ALA A 141 18.69 12.33 23.19
C ALA A 141 19.13 12.35 24.67
N GLY A 142 20.09 13.21 24.99
CA GLY A 142 20.55 13.45 26.35
C GLY A 142 19.41 13.93 27.25
N GLY A 143 19.07 13.11 28.26
CA GLY A 143 18.17 13.47 29.34
C GLY A 143 18.58 12.73 30.61
N ASN A 144 19.11 13.48 31.58
CA ASN A 144 19.45 12.99 32.92
C ASN A 144 18.19 12.49 33.63
N ASN A 145 17.96 11.19 33.64
CA ASN A 145 17.05 10.54 34.58
C ASN A 145 17.79 9.37 35.24
N PRO A 146 17.81 9.27 36.58
CA PRO A 146 18.39 8.11 37.25
C PRO A 146 17.57 6.85 36.96
N PRO A 147 18.20 5.67 36.87
CA PRO A 147 17.50 4.42 36.61
C PRO A 147 16.52 4.10 37.76
N PRO A 148 15.34 3.54 37.46
CA PRO A 148 14.36 3.19 38.49
C PRO A 148 14.88 2.05 39.37
N SER A 149 14.74 2.22 40.69
CA SER A 149 15.12 1.27 41.73
C SER A 149 14.30 -0.03 41.65
N THR A 150 14.96 -1.17 41.52
CA THR A 150 14.36 -2.51 41.62
C THR A 150 13.96 -2.83 43.08
N PRO A 151 12.77 -3.41 43.35
CA PRO A 151 12.40 -3.85 44.68
C PRO A 151 13.13 -5.16 45.06
N THR A 152 13.72 -5.16 46.26
CA THR A 152 14.43 -6.30 46.86
C THR A 152 13.49 -7.47 47.16
N ARG A 153 13.92 -8.67 46.78
CA ARG A 153 13.23 -9.96 46.94
C ARG A 153 12.98 -10.32 48.42
N ALA A 154 11.74 -10.63 48.79
CA ALA A 154 11.40 -11.21 50.09
C ALA A 154 11.79 -12.71 50.18
N PRO A 155 12.18 -13.24 51.36
CA PRO A 155 12.58 -14.64 51.50
C PRO A 155 11.37 -15.60 51.48
N ARG A 156 11.51 -16.72 50.76
CA ARG A 156 10.53 -17.83 50.74
C ARG A 156 10.61 -18.62 52.05
N ARG A 157 9.47 -18.89 52.69
CA ARG A 157 9.32 -19.98 53.66
C ARG A 157 9.04 -21.30 52.92
N PRO A 158 9.66 -22.43 53.30
CA PRO A 158 9.37 -23.74 52.71
C PRO A 158 8.21 -24.41 53.43
N ASN A 159 7.43 -25.21 52.72
CA ASN A 159 6.70 -26.34 53.29
C ASN A 159 6.49 -27.43 52.21
N PRO A 160 6.26 -28.69 52.63
CA PRO A 160 6.95 -29.85 52.07
C PRO A 160 6.00 -30.88 51.42
N GLY A 161 6.60 -31.83 50.71
CA GLY A 161 6.03 -33.16 50.50
C GLY A 161 5.12 -33.30 49.29
N SER A 162 5.62 -33.95 48.24
CA SER A 162 5.19 -35.31 47.88
C SER A 162 6.10 -35.83 46.76
N ASP A 163 6.88 -36.83 47.16
CA ASP A 163 7.58 -37.78 46.32
C ASP A 163 6.55 -38.53 45.42
N VAL A 164 6.89 -39.15 44.29
CA VAL A 164 7.54 -40.47 44.22
C VAL A 164 7.57 -40.89 42.73
N GLU A 165 8.75 -41.36 42.30
CA GLU A 165 9.10 -42.40 41.29
C GLU A 165 8.53 -42.34 39.85
N GLY A 166 9.23 -42.79 38.81
CA GLY A 166 10.48 -43.53 38.73
C GLY A 166 10.99 -43.58 37.28
N ASN A 167 12.31 -43.56 37.18
CA ASN A 167 13.16 -43.76 36.00
C ASN A 167 13.20 -45.30 35.66
N PRO A 168 14.02 -45.85 34.72
CA PRO A 168 14.95 -45.25 33.75
C PRO A 168 15.23 -46.03 32.41
N LEU A 169 16.12 -45.45 31.57
CA LEU A 169 17.22 -46.08 30.76
C LEU A 169 16.90 -46.88 29.47
N VAL A 170 17.19 -46.35 28.27
CA VAL A 170 18.38 -46.49 27.35
C VAL A 170 18.70 -47.92 26.86
N ASP A 171 18.95 -48.10 25.56
CA ASP A 171 20.33 -48.21 25.01
C ASP A 171 20.42 -48.51 23.50
N GLN A 172 21.64 -48.27 22.98
CA GLN A 172 22.27 -48.54 21.67
C GLN A 172 22.58 -47.23 20.90
N VAL A 173 23.71 -46.55 21.13
CA VAL A 173 25.15 -46.93 21.04
C VAL A 173 25.48 -47.51 19.65
N GLY A 174 26.08 -46.72 18.75
CA GLY A 174 27.54 -46.59 18.58
C GLY A 174 27.84 -46.94 17.11
N ASP A 175 28.88 -46.50 16.43
CA ASP A 175 30.20 -46.07 16.86
C ASP A 175 30.91 -45.53 15.61
N GLN A 176 31.71 -44.48 15.77
CA GLN A 176 33.00 -44.37 15.10
C GLN A 176 33.85 -43.37 15.90
N LEU A 177 34.64 -43.95 16.81
CA LEU A 177 36.10 -43.80 16.94
C LEU A 177 36.65 -42.35 16.80
N GLY A 178 37.26 -41.72 17.79
CA GLY A 178 38.09 -42.26 18.88
C GLY A 178 39.55 -41.90 18.67
N ASN A 179 39.98 -40.78 19.29
CA ASN A 179 41.22 -40.58 20.07
C ASN A 179 41.77 -39.16 19.95
N LEU A 180 41.90 -38.45 21.08
CA LEU A 180 43.19 -38.19 21.73
C LEU A 180 42.98 -37.52 23.11
N SER A 181 43.77 -37.96 24.07
CA SER A 181 43.63 -37.78 25.51
C SER A 181 43.93 -36.35 26.01
N LEU A 182 43.12 -35.88 26.97
CA LEU A 182 43.21 -34.61 27.70
C LEU A 182 43.92 -34.80 29.05
N SER A 183 44.73 -33.82 29.44
CA SER A 183 45.19 -33.60 30.83
C SER A 183 44.58 -32.28 31.34
N ALA A 184 44.13 -32.30 32.61
CA ALA A 184 43.44 -31.27 33.41
C ALA A 184 44.14 -29.89 33.42
N ASP A 185 43.56 -28.70 33.64
CA ASP A 185 42.31 -28.16 34.26
C ASP A 185 42.31 -26.62 33.90
N PRO A 186 41.39 -25.72 34.34
CA PRO A 186 39.95 -25.76 34.58
C PRO A 186 39.14 -24.81 33.66
N SER A 187 37.89 -25.19 33.36
CA SER A 187 36.95 -24.41 32.54
C SER A 187 36.31 -23.23 33.30
N PRO A 188 36.09 -22.07 32.64
CA PRO A 188 35.25 -20.99 33.16
C PRO A 188 33.74 -21.36 33.10
N PRO A 189 32.89 -20.80 33.99
CA PRO A 189 31.53 -21.26 34.22
C PRO A 189 30.61 -21.03 33.02
N SER A 190 29.82 -22.05 32.71
CA SER A 190 28.76 -22.04 31.69
C SER A 190 27.70 -20.99 32.00
N LEU A 191 27.49 -20.04 31.09
CA LEU A 191 26.27 -19.22 31.03
C LEU A 191 25.12 -20.10 30.53
N GLY A 192 24.37 -20.64 31.49
CA GLY A 192 23.15 -21.39 31.25
C GLY A 192 22.15 -20.58 30.43
N GLY A 193 21.60 -21.22 29.41
CA GLY A 193 20.55 -20.68 28.56
C GLY A 193 19.36 -20.21 29.38
N ARG A 194 18.91 -19.00 29.10
CA ARG A 194 17.56 -18.55 29.44
C ARG A 194 16.78 -18.37 28.16
N SER A 195 15.87 -19.31 27.93
CA SER A 195 14.69 -19.12 27.11
C SER A 195 13.98 -17.86 27.59
N VAL A 196 14.06 -16.79 26.80
CA VAL A 196 13.29 -15.58 27.03
C VAL A 196 11.92 -15.83 26.39
N VAL A 197 11.03 -16.47 27.15
CA VAL A 197 9.60 -16.31 26.90
C VAL A 197 9.28 -14.92 27.45
N GLU A 198 9.28 -13.92 26.57
CA GLU A 198 8.78 -12.59 26.91
C GLU A 198 7.34 -12.74 27.38
N SER A 199 7.10 -12.36 28.64
CA SER A 199 5.76 -12.24 29.20
C SER A 199 5.03 -11.14 28.45
N VAL A 200 4.28 -11.53 27.40
CA VAL A 200 3.37 -10.65 26.69
C VAL A 200 2.38 -10.12 27.71
N SER A 201 2.45 -8.81 27.97
CA SER A 201 1.49 -8.16 28.85
C SER A 201 0.09 -8.29 28.24
N PRO A 202 -0.98 -8.47 29.05
CA PRO A 202 -2.32 -8.57 28.52
C PRO A 202 -2.64 -7.31 27.72
N ILE A 203 -2.91 -7.49 26.43
CA ILE A 203 -3.26 -6.44 25.48
C ILE A 203 -4.45 -5.65 26.04
N SER A 204 -4.32 -4.32 26.11
CA SER A 204 -5.43 -3.47 26.51
C SER A 204 -6.58 -3.55 25.50
N SER A 205 -7.83 -3.33 25.94
CA SER A 205 -9.00 -3.46 25.06
C SER A 205 -8.98 -2.55 23.83
N ASP A 206 -8.22 -1.46 23.88
CA ASP A 206 -8.05 -0.56 22.75
C ASP A 206 -6.92 -1.04 21.84
N GLU A 207 -5.77 -1.48 22.35
CA GLU A 207 -4.71 -2.12 21.54
C GLU A 207 -5.20 -3.37 20.81
N ALA A 208 -6.09 -4.15 21.41
CA ALA A 208 -6.73 -5.30 20.76
C ALA A 208 -7.52 -4.90 19.51
N LYS A 209 -8.25 -3.77 19.58
CA LYS A 209 -8.97 -3.21 18.43
C LYS A 209 -7.97 -2.71 17.38
N TRP A 210 -6.92 -1.99 17.77
CA TRP A 210 -5.89 -1.52 16.82
C TRP A 210 -5.21 -2.67 16.08
N LEU A 211 -4.89 -3.75 16.80
CA LEU A 211 -4.25 -4.94 16.25
C LEU A 211 -5.16 -5.69 15.26
N SER A 212 -6.46 -5.84 15.55
CA SER A 212 -7.39 -6.47 14.60
C SER A 212 -7.53 -5.64 13.32
N LEU A 213 -7.50 -4.32 13.41
CA LEU A 213 -7.69 -3.39 12.29
C LEU A 213 -6.48 -3.33 11.36
N VAL A 214 -5.28 -3.29 11.95
CA VAL A 214 -4.02 -3.38 11.18
C VAL A 214 -3.90 -4.76 10.54
N LYS A 215 -4.32 -5.82 11.24
CA LYS A 215 -4.38 -7.18 10.68
C LYS A 215 -5.29 -7.24 9.46
N ASP A 216 -6.50 -6.68 9.54
CA ASP A 216 -7.46 -6.68 8.43
C ASP A 216 -6.95 -5.91 7.20
N GLU A 217 -6.32 -4.74 7.39
CA GLU A 217 -5.74 -3.97 6.26
C GLU A 217 -4.56 -4.73 5.62
N GLN A 218 -3.72 -5.41 6.40
CA GLN A 218 -2.63 -6.23 5.85
C GLN A 218 -3.14 -7.46 5.09
N ILE A 219 -4.24 -8.08 5.54
CA ILE A 219 -4.91 -9.16 4.79
C ILE A 219 -5.38 -8.64 3.43
N VAL A 220 -6.03 -7.47 3.39
CA VAL A 220 -6.46 -6.82 2.14
C VAL A 220 -5.27 -6.49 1.23
N ASN A 221 -4.20 -5.90 1.78
CA ASN A 221 -2.99 -5.60 1.00
C ASN A 221 -2.34 -6.86 0.43
N THR A 222 -2.27 -7.91 1.24
CA THR A 222 -1.67 -9.19 0.85
C THR A 222 -2.49 -9.84 -0.27
N ALA A 223 -3.82 -9.84 -0.17
CA ALA A 223 -4.69 -10.31 -1.25
C ALA A 223 -4.45 -9.51 -2.54
N LEU A 224 -4.43 -8.18 -2.46
CA LEU A 224 -4.23 -7.34 -3.64
C LEU A 224 -2.88 -7.61 -4.30
N ILE A 225 -1.79 -7.67 -3.53
CA ILE A 225 -0.46 -7.89 -4.12
C ILE A 225 -0.32 -9.29 -4.70
N LEU A 226 -0.92 -10.31 -4.07
CA LEU A 226 -0.90 -11.69 -4.59
C LEU A 226 -1.64 -11.78 -5.92
N LEU A 227 -2.74 -11.05 -6.09
CA LEU A 227 -3.44 -10.93 -7.38
C LEU A 227 -2.52 -10.30 -8.43
N LEU A 228 -1.95 -9.13 -8.14
CA LEU A 228 -1.12 -8.37 -9.08
C LEU A 228 0.13 -9.15 -9.49
N ARG A 229 0.82 -9.74 -8.51
CA ARG A 229 2.00 -10.59 -8.75
C ARG A 229 1.61 -11.87 -9.48
N GLY A 230 0.56 -12.56 -9.06
CA GLY A 230 0.10 -13.79 -9.69
C GLY A 230 -0.19 -13.59 -11.18
N LEU A 231 -0.89 -12.52 -11.55
CA LEU A 231 -1.17 -12.16 -12.94
C LEU A 231 0.09 -11.85 -13.76
N CYS A 232 1.07 -11.18 -13.14
CA CYS A 232 2.22 -10.61 -13.86
C CYS A 232 3.51 -11.43 -13.78
N MET A 233 3.64 -12.39 -12.86
CA MET A 233 4.90 -13.04 -12.49
C MET A 233 5.65 -13.70 -13.66
N ARG A 234 4.92 -14.23 -14.64
CA ARG A 234 5.48 -14.92 -15.81
C ARG A 234 5.22 -14.18 -17.12
N MET A 235 4.76 -12.93 -17.04
CA MET A 235 4.46 -12.15 -18.22
C MET A 235 5.75 -11.74 -18.94
N PRO A 236 5.90 -12.03 -20.24
CA PRO A 236 7.05 -11.58 -21.01
C PRO A 236 7.18 -10.06 -20.99
N GLY A 237 8.42 -9.55 -20.86
CA GLY A 237 8.72 -8.12 -20.89
C GLY A 237 8.62 -7.39 -19.54
N LEU A 238 8.25 -8.06 -18.45
CA LEU A 238 8.15 -7.45 -17.10
C LEU A 238 9.40 -7.68 -16.22
N THR A 239 10.54 -8.10 -16.77
CA THR A 239 11.75 -8.44 -15.98
C THR A 239 12.25 -7.28 -15.11
N ASN A 240 12.05 -6.05 -15.57
CA ASN A 240 12.51 -4.82 -14.91
C ASN A 240 11.42 -4.21 -14.01
N ALA A 241 10.25 -4.83 -13.92
CA ALA A 241 9.11 -4.29 -13.21
C ALA A 241 8.51 -5.32 -12.26
N ARG A 242 8.16 -4.89 -11.04
CA ARG A 242 7.61 -5.78 -10.04
C ARG A 242 6.59 -5.08 -9.15
N TRP A 243 5.38 -5.64 -9.10
CA TRP A 243 4.42 -5.29 -8.06
C TRP A 243 5.00 -5.63 -6.68
N SER A 244 5.13 -4.62 -5.84
CA SER A 244 5.80 -4.66 -4.55
C SER A 244 4.88 -4.20 -3.41
N LEU A 245 4.99 -4.86 -2.25
CA LEU A 245 4.44 -4.40 -0.96
C LEU A 245 5.27 -3.24 -0.36
N GLU A 246 6.39 -2.88 -1.01
CA GLU A 246 7.21 -1.76 -0.56
C GLU A 246 6.39 -0.47 -0.59
N ARG A 247 6.20 0.10 0.60
CA ARG A 247 5.56 1.39 0.77
C ARG A 247 6.44 2.48 0.19
N LYS A 248 5.92 3.21 -0.79
CA LYS A 248 6.61 4.36 -1.37
C LYS A 248 6.17 5.63 -0.65
N ALA A 249 7.14 6.45 -0.25
CA ALA A 249 6.91 7.79 0.29
C ALA A 249 7.13 8.82 -0.81
N PHE A 250 6.18 9.74 -0.96
CA PHE A 250 6.28 10.92 -1.81
C PHE A 250 6.12 12.17 -0.96
N HIS A 251 6.84 13.23 -1.32
CA HIS A 251 6.89 14.46 -0.53
C HIS A 251 6.55 15.66 -1.40
N ILE A 252 5.51 16.40 -1.03
CA ILE A 252 5.37 17.78 -1.52
C ILE A 252 6.25 18.67 -0.66
N ARG A 253 7.08 19.49 -1.31
CA ARG A 253 8.00 20.43 -0.65
C ARG A 253 7.65 21.85 -1.03
N GLN A 254 8.04 22.78 -0.17
CA GLN A 254 7.93 24.19 -0.46
C GLN A 254 8.89 24.53 -1.59
N HIS A 255 8.37 25.07 -2.69
CA HIS A 255 9.18 25.31 -3.89
C HIS A 255 10.07 26.55 -3.75
N ASN A 256 9.49 27.64 -3.26
CA ASN A 256 10.12 28.97 -3.22
C ASN A 256 10.99 29.23 -1.97
N SER A 257 11.30 28.19 -1.18
CA SER A 257 12.15 28.30 0.01
C SER A 257 13.46 27.56 -0.18
N LEU A 258 14.58 28.20 0.17
CA LEU A 258 15.93 27.63 0.12
C LEU A 258 16.05 26.32 0.91
N ASP A 259 15.29 26.18 2.00
CA ASP A 259 15.30 25.00 2.87
C ASP A 259 14.44 23.84 2.33
N LYS A 260 13.65 24.06 1.25
CA LYS A 260 12.72 23.10 0.62
C LYS A 260 11.97 22.22 1.63
N ARG A 261 11.42 22.85 2.67
CA ARG A 261 10.73 22.14 3.76
C ARG A 261 9.61 21.27 3.19
N SER A 262 9.50 20.03 3.66
CA SER A 262 8.37 19.16 3.32
C SER A 262 7.06 19.78 3.82
N LEU A 263 6.13 20.05 2.91
CA LEU A 263 4.77 20.50 3.22
C LEU A 263 3.96 19.32 3.77
N TYR A 264 3.90 18.23 3.02
CA TYR A 264 3.34 16.98 3.52
C TYR A 264 3.98 15.75 2.87
N GLU A 265 3.80 14.62 3.54
CA GLU A 265 4.21 13.31 3.06
C GLU A 265 2.98 12.45 2.76
N ALA A 266 3.04 11.73 1.64
CA ALA A 266 2.08 10.72 1.26
C ALA A 266 2.79 9.37 1.10
N ARG A 267 2.38 8.38 1.89
CA ARG A 267 2.87 7.01 1.80
C ARG A 267 1.82 6.11 1.17
N THR A 268 2.22 5.27 0.22
CA THR A 268 1.37 4.25 -0.43
C THR A 268 1.51 2.89 0.26
N ASP A 269 0.61 1.95 -0.03
CA ASP A 269 0.64 0.59 0.54
C ASP A 269 1.37 -0.43 -0.35
N GLY A 270 1.81 0.04 -1.52
CA GLY A 270 2.61 -0.70 -2.48
C GLY A 270 2.72 0.09 -3.79
N HIS A 271 3.43 -0.47 -4.76
CA HIS A 271 3.57 0.12 -6.09
C HIS A 271 4.07 -0.90 -7.12
N LEU A 272 3.91 -0.59 -8.41
CA LEU A 272 4.64 -1.26 -9.49
C LEU A 272 6.01 -0.61 -9.59
N ALA A 273 7.01 -1.24 -8.97
CA ALA A 273 8.39 -0.79 -9.00
C ALA A 273 8.98 -1.06 -10.38
N PHE A 274 9.65 -0.08 -10.96
CA PHE A 274 10.39 -0.23 -12.21
C PHE A 274 11.84 0.17 -12.00
N VAL A 275 12.75 -0.72 -12.35
CA VAL A 275 14.19 -0.59 -12.12
C VAL A 275 14.95 -0.75 -13.43
N THR A 276 15.66 0.29 -13.84
CA THR A 276 16.53 0.30 -15.02
C THR A 276 17.86 0.97 -14.67
N GLY A 277 18.93 0.18 -14.67
CA GLY A 277 20.24 0.65 -14.23
C GLY A 277 20.17 1.19 -12.81
N ASN A 278 20.48 2.48 -12.65
CA ASN A 278 20.45 3.16 -11.34
C ASN A 278 19.14 3.92 -11.06
N ILE A 279 18.16 3.86 -11.97
CA ILE A 279 16.87 4.54 -11.81
C ILE A 279 15.85 3.55 -11.25
N SER A 280 15.26 3.90 -10.10
CA SER A 280 14.11 3.20 -9.52
C SER A 280 12.95 4.18 -9.38
N ARG A 281 11.81 3.84 -9.99
CA ARG A 281 10.58 4.66 -9.93
C ARG A 281 9.33 3.81 -9.83
N SER A 282 8.22 4.47 -9.48
CA SER A 282 6.90 3.83 -9.50
C SER A 282 6.25 4.04 -10.86
N LEU A 283 5.57 3.02 -11.40
CA LEU A 283 4.74 3.14 -12.61
C LEU A 283 3.24 3.15 -12.30
N ALA A 284 2.87 2.60 -11.15
CA ALA A 284 1.52 2.62 -10.58
C ALA A 284 1.65 2.48 -9.07
N ILE A 285 0.66 2.97 -8.32
CA ILE A 285 0.67 2.92 -6.84
C ILE A 285 -0.54 2.14 -6.31
N LEU A 286 -0.40 1.62 -5.09
CA LEU A 286 -1.46 0.88 -4.39
C LEU A 286 -1.89 1.61 -3.12
N GLU A 287 -3.19 1.58 -2.84
CA GLU A 287 -3.76 1.97 -1.55
C GLU A 287 -4.77 0.92 -1.12
N VAL A 288 -4.77 0.57 0.18
CA VAL A 288 -5.75 -0.37 0.70
C VAL A 288 -6.45 0.17 1.94
N LYS A 289 -7.67 -0.32 2.16
CA LYS A 289 -8.44 -0.12 3.38
C LYS A 289 -9.10 -1.42 3.78
N SER A 290 -9.15 -1.68 5.09
CA SER A 290 -9.94 -2.78 5.66
C SER A 290 -11.45 -2.62 5.47
N ARG A 291 -11.92 -1.42 5.10
CA ARG A 291 -13.34 -1.08 4.92
C ARG A 291 -13.74 -0.73 3.51
N ILE A 292 -15.02 -0.93 3.24
CA ILE A 292 -15.77 -0.37 2.10
C ILE A 292 -15.79 1.17 2.20
N ARG A 293 -15.76 1.85 1.05
CA ARG A 293 -15.86 3.32 0.97
C ARG A 293 -17.25 3.78 1.42
N LYS A 294 -17.33 4.54 2.52
CA LYS A 294 -18.58 5.18 3.00
C LYS A 294 -18.48 6.71 3.08
N PHE A 295 -17.29 7.23 3.39
CA PHE A 295 -17.00 8.65 3.62
C PHE A 295 -15.92 9.15 2.67
N ALA A 296 -15.76 10.47 2.58
CA ALA A 296 -14.82 11.16 1.69
C ALA A 296 -13.33 10.79 1.89
N GLU A 297 -12.96 10.29 3.06
CA GLU A 297 -11.58 10.14 3.51
C GLU A 297 -10.68 9.31 2.57
N PRO A 298 -11.11 8.14 2.02
CA PRO A 298 -10.31 7.41 1.04
C PRO A 298 -10.02 8.25 -0.21
N TRP A 299 -11.01 8.92 -0.77
CA TRP A 299 -10.83 9.76 -1.96
C TRP A 299 -9.88 10.93 -1.72
N MET A 300 -10.00 11.61 -0.57
CA MET A 300 -9.10 12.70 -0.22
C MET A 300 -7.67 12.19 -0.03
N GLN A 301 -7.48 11.05 0.65
CA GLN A 301 -6.17 10.46 0.85
C GLN A 301 -5.53 10.04 -0.50
N GLU A 302 -6.28 9.37 -1.36
CA GLU A 302 -5.82 8.92 -2.68
C GLU A 302 -5.43 10.10 -3.57
N SER A 303 -6.20 11.20 -3.48
CA SER A 303 -5.89 12.48 -4.15
C SER A 303 -4.55 13.04 -3.68
N ALA A 304 -4.31 13.03 -2.36
CA ALA A 304 -3.06 13.52 -1.78
C ALA A 304 -1.84 12.68 -2.20
N GLN A 305 -2.00 11.37 -2.28
CA GLN A 305 -0.96 10.45 -2.76
C GLN A 305 -0.66 10.66 -4.24
N MET A 306 -1.70 10.82 -5.07
CA MET A 306 -1.52 11.06 -6.50
C MET A 306 -0.83 12.40 -6.75
N ALA A 307 -1.27 13.48 -6.09
CA ALA A 307 -0.65 14.80 -6.22
C ALA A 307 0.81 14.80 -5.72
N ALA A 308 1.09 14.13 -4.59
CA ALA A 308 2.46 14.03 -4.08
C ALA A 308 3.36 13.23 -5.02
N TRP A 309 2.85 12.15 -5.61
CA TRP A 309 3.59 11.39 -6.62
C TRP A 309 3.88 12.26 -7.86
N ILE A 310 2.89 13.02 -8.35
CA ILE A 310 3.06 13.94 -9.48
C ILE A 310 4.13 14.99 -9.19
N TYR A 311 4.15 15.55 -7.99
CA TYR A 311 5.15 16.54 -7.59
C TYR A 311 6.57 15.96 -7.49
N ASP A 312 6.72 14.80 -6.84
CA ASP A 312 8.04 14.23 -6.51
C ASP A 312 8.70 13.52 -7.70
N GLU A 313 7.90 12.95 -8.60
CA GLU A 313 8.36 12.31 -9.84
C GLU A 313 7.69 12.95 -11.07
N PRO A 314 7.91 14.25 -11.39
CA PRO A 314 7.11 14.97 -12.39
C PRO A 314 7.25 14.40 -13.80
N SER A 315 6.16 14.49 -14.55
CA SER A 315 6.14 14.16 -15.98
C SER A 315 6.69 15.33 -16.76
N MET A 316 7.64 15.06 -17.66
CA MET A 316 8.25 16.07 -18.53
C MET A 316 7.82 15.77 -19.96
N GLU A 317 7.37 16.79 -20.70
CA GLU A 317 7.29 16.68 -22.16
C GLU A 317 8.70 16.46 -22.68
N LYS A 318 8.94 15.35 -23.36
CA LYS A 318 10.06 15.30 -24.31
C LYS A 318 9.64 16.13 -25.53
N GLU A 319 10.60 16.87 -26.09
CA GLU A 319 10.58 17.59 -27.38
C GLU A 319 9.27 17.44 -28.18
N PRO A 320 8.63 18.55 -28.62
CA PRO A 320 7.26 18.58 -29.11
C PRO A 320 6.97 17.44 -30.08
N SER A 321 6.40 16.35 -29.55
CA SER A 321 5.99 15.23 -30.37
C SER A 321 4.87 15.72 -31.29
N LYS A 322 4.90 15.31 -32.56
CA LYS A 322 3.93 15.70 -33.59
C LYS A 322 2.46 15.43 -33.20
N GLU A 323 2.24 14.61 -32.17
CA GLU A 323 0.95 14.41 -31.53
C GLU A 323 0.87 15.28 -30.28
N ASN A 324 -0.07 16.24 -30.31
CA ASN A 324 -0.35 17.24 -29.29
C ASN A 324 -0.98 16.58 -28.03
N ARG A 325 -0.35 15.56 -27.44
CA ARG A 325 -0.82 14.88 -26.22
C ARG A 325 -0.46 15.73 -25.01
N SER A 326 -1.24 16.79 -24.78
CA SER A 326 -1.09 17.75 -23.68
C SER A 326 -1.48 17.20 -22.29
N SER A 327 -1.82 15.91 -22.19
CA SER A 327 -2.27 15.27 -20.95
C SER A 327 -1.42 14.07 -20.59
N PHE A 328 -0.95 14.05 -19.35
CA PHE A 328 -0.27 12.93 -18.72
C PHE A 328 -1.26 12.06 -17.97
N ARG A 329 -0.91 10.78 -17.78
CA ARG A 329 -1.70 9.82 -17.01
C ARG A 329 -0.86 9.08 -15.97
N ARG A 330 -1.50 8.78 -14.83
CA ARG A 330 -0.99 7.88 -13.79
C ARG A 330 -2.08 6.94 -13.33
N CYS A 331 -1.68 5.79 -12.81
CA CYS A 331 -2.61 4.78 -12.33
C CYS A 331 -2.41 4.49 -10.85
N MET A 332 -3.53 4.34 -10.15
CA MET A 332 -3.61 3.73 -8.82
C MET A 332 -4.55 2.54 -8.87
N ILE A 333 -4.19 1.46 -8.19
CA ILE A 333 -5.11 0.35 -7.91
C ILE A 333 -5.42 0.41 -6.42
N SER A 334 -6.69 0.60 -6.08
CA SER A 334 -7.13 0.71 -4.69
C SER A 334 -8.03 -0.45 -4.31
N GLN A 335 -7.90 -0.98 -3.10
CA GLN A 335 -8.82 -2.00 -2.58
C GLN A 335 -9.39 -1.61 -1.23
N ASN A 336 -10.71 -1.53 -1.18
CA ASN A 336 -11.49 -1.25 0.01
C ASN A 336 -12.25 -2.52 0.39
N ARG A 337 -11.71 -3.27 1.36
CA ARG A 337 -12.22 -4.58 1.76
C ARG A 337 -12.34 -5.52 0.55
N HIS A 338 -13.56 -5.80 0.08
CA HIS A 338 -13.85 -6.70 -1.05
C HIS A 338 -14.20 -5.93 -2.33
N GLU A 339 -13.82 -4.66 -2.43
CA GLU A 339 -14.05 -3.82 -3.61
C GLU A 339 -12.71 -3.31 -4.14
N ILE A 340 -12.38 -3.68 -5.37
CA ILE A 340 -11.18 -3.22 -6.07
C ILE A 340 -11.58 -2.10 -7.03
N TYR A 341 -10.76 -1.06 -7.11
CA TYR A 341 -10.95 0.10 -7.95
C TYR A 341 -9.70 0.35 -8.78
N LEU A 342 -9.88 0.63 -10.07
CA LEU A 342 -8.86 1.19 -10.93
C LEU A 342 -9.05 2.71 -10.98
N ILE A 343 -8.02 3.48 -10.67
CA ILE A 343 -8.10 4.94 -10.65
C ILE A 343 -7.09 5.48 -11.66
N ILE A 344 -7.59 6.11 -12.73
CA ILE A 344 -6.78 6.76 -13.75
C ILE A 344 -6.78 8.27 -13.48
N ALA A 345 -5.62 8.79 -13.13
CA ALA A 345 -5.37 10.20 -12.94
C ALA A 345 -4.95 10.84 -14.26
N THR A 346 -5.61 11.92 -14.69
CA THR A 346 -5.19 12.71 -15.84
C THR A 346 -4.91 14.14 -15.41
N TYR A 347 -3.79 14.70 -15.88
CA TYR A 347 -3.34 16.05 -15.54
C TYR A 347 -2.48 16.63 -16.67
N THR A 348 -2.19 17.92 -16.61
CA THR A 348 -1.40 18.63 -17.62
C THR A 348 -0.15 19.23 -17.01
N LYS A 349 0.71 19.85 -17.83
CA LYS A 349 1.91 20.54 -17.34
C LYS A 349 1.58 21.75 -16.46
N GLU A 350 0.46 22.41 -16.72
CA GLU A 350 -0.04 23.52 -15.92
C GLU A 350 -0.38 23.04 -14.50
N TYR A 351 -0.87 21.80 -14.35
CA TYR A 351 -1.09 21.21 -13.02
C TYR A 351 0.22 20.86 -12.30
N VAL A 352 1.25 20.44 -13.02
CA VAL A 352 2.60 20.25 -12.43
C VAL A 352 3.14 21.59 -11.93
N ALA A 353 3.05 22.65 -12.76
CA ALA A 353 3.45 24.01 -12.39
C ALA A 353 2.66 24.53 -11.19
N TYR A 354 1.35 24.25 -11.10
CA TYR A 354 0.51 24.59 -9.95
C TYR A 354 1.01 23.95 -8.66
N LEU A 355 1.31 22.65 -8.68
CA LEU A 355 1.86 21.98 -7.52
C LEU A 355 3.24 22.53 -7.12
N GLN A 356 3.99 23.10 -8.07
CA GLN A 356 5.30 23.72 -7.86
C GLN A 356 5.20 25.20 -7.48
N GLY A 357 4.04 25.84 -7.60
CA GLY A 357 3.90 27.27 -7.28
C GLY A 357 4.30 28.21 -8.41
N ASP A 358 4.57 27.68 -9.62
CA ASP A 358 5.03 28.43 -10.80
C ASP A 358 3.94 28.50 -11.88
N TRP A 359 2.67 28.58 -11.49
CA TRP A 359 1.54 28.56 -12.43
C TRP A 359 1.07 29.96 -12.79
N ASP A 360 0.52 30.08 -14.00
CA ASP A 360 -0.22 31.25 -14.42
C ASP A 360 -1.55 31.31 -13.67
N GLU A 361 -1.79 32.34 -12.85
CA GLU A 361 -3.04 32.49 -12.10
C GLU A 361 -4.30 32.57 -12.99
N SER A 362 -4.14 32.95 -14.27
CA SER A 362 -5.23 32.91 -15.25
C SER A 362 -5.55 31.49 -15.73
N SER A 363 -4.62 30.54 -15.54
CA SER A 363 -4.84 29.13 -15.83
C SER A 363 -5.62 28.44 -14.71
N GLU A 364 -6.43 27.45 -15.09
CA GLU A 364 -7.29 26.72 -14.16
C GLU A 364 -6.93 25.22 -14.11
N PRO A 365 -5.72 24.88 -13.60
CA PRO A 365 -5.24 23.50 -13.62
C PRO A 365 -5.96 22.62 -12.59
N PHE A 366 -6.37 21.43 -13.02
CA PHE A 366 -6.99 20.40 -12.19
C PHE A 366 -6.38 19.03 -12.43
N LEU A 367 -6.24 18.25 -11.36
CA LEU A 367 -6.08 16.81 -11.43
C LEU A 367 -7.45 16.15 -11.52
N ARG A 368 -7.66 15.33 -12.56
CA ARG A 368 -8.90 14.56 -12.72
C ARG A 368 -8.64 13.11 -12.34
N MET A 369 -9.37 12.60 -11.36
CA MET A 369 -9.32 11.23 -10.86
C MET A 369 -10.53 10.47 -11.39
N HIS A 370 -10.31 9.54 -12.32
CA HIS A 370 -11.36 8.68 -12.86
C HIS A 370 -11.33 7.31 -12.19
N GLN A 371 -12.29 7.06 -11.32
CA GLN A 371 -12.47 5.80 -10.62
C GLN A 371 -13.33 4.85 -11.44
N ILE A 372 -12.84 3.61 -11.63
CA ILE A 372 -13.52 2.55 -12.35
C ILE A 372 -13.69 1.37 -11.39
N GLY A 373 -14.94 1.01 -11.09
CA GLY A 373 -15.25 -0.01 -10.10
C GLY A 373 -16.62 0.17 -9.44
N PRO A 374 -16.94 -0.64 -8.42
CA PRO A 374 -16.07 -1.66 -7.83
C PRO A 374 -15.99 -2.94 -8.67
N PHE A 375 -14.79 -3.48 -8.82
CA PHE A 375 -14.55 -4.88 -9.19
C PHE A 375 -14.67 -5.75 -7.93
N ARG A 376 -15.36 -6.88 -8.04
CA ARG A 376 -15.69 -7.73 -6.89
C ARG A 376 -14.88 -9.03 -7.00
N PRO A 377 -14.01 -9.35 -6.03
CA PRO A 377 -13.16 -10.55 -6.05
C PRO A 377 -13.90 -11.88 -6.15
N TYR A 378 -15.17 -11.93 -5.75
CA TYR A 378 -16.04 -13.10 -5.83
C TYR A 378 -16.88 -13.16 -7.12
N ALA A 379 -16.79 -12.16 -8.00
CA ALA A 379 -17.56 -12.12 -9.23
C ALA A 379 -16.67 -12.48 -10.42
N LYS A 380 -16.91 -13.65 -11.01
CA LYS A 380 -16.19 -14.18 -12.19
C LYS A 380 -15.97 -13.14 -13.27
N ARG A 381 -17.05 -12.55 -13.80
CA ARG A 381 -16.98 -11.53 -14.87
C ARG A 381 -16.13 -10.32 -14.48
N HIS A 382 -16.16 -9.91 -13.21
CA HIS A 382 -15.33 -8.79 -12.74
C HIS A 382 -13.86 -9.19 -12.75
N MET A 383 -13.54 -10.38 -12.22
CA MET A 383 -12.16 -10.85 -12.15
C MET A 383 -11.59 -11.16 -13.53
N GLU A 384 -12.29 -11.86 -14.42
CA GLU A 384 -11.86 -12.10 -15.81
C GLU A 384 -11.43 -10.79 -16.48
N ARG A 385 -12.30 -9.77 -16.36
CA ARG A 385 -12.05 -8.46 -16.95
C ARG A 385 -10.91 -7.72 -16.26
N LEU A 386 -10.91 -7.68 -14.93
CA LEU A 386 -9.88 -6.99 -14.14
C LEU A 386 -8.49 -7.60 -14.40
N GLY A 387 -8.38 -8.92 -14.47
CA GLY A 387 -7.13 -9.62 -14.75
C GLY A 387 -6.55 -9.23 -16.11
N ARG A 388 -7.40 -9.14 -17.15
CA ARG A 388 -7.00 -8.67 -18.49
C ARG A 388 -6.52 -7.21 -18.45
N ILE A 389 -7.26 -6.33 -17.77
CA ILE A 389 -6.91 -4.92 -17.65
C ILE A 389 -5.57 -4.75 -16.93
N ILE A 390 -5.39 -5.40 -15.76
CA ILE A 390 -4.14 -5.34 -14.99
C ILE A 390 -2.96 -5.83 -15.83
N ALA A 391 -3.15 -6.92 -16.57
CA ALA A 391 -2.10 -7.48 -17.40
C ALA A 391 -1.68 -6.52 -18.53
N ALA A 392 -2.66 -6.03 -19.28
CA ALA A 392 -2.45 -5.07 -20.37
C ALA A 392 -1.80 -3.77 -19.85
N LEU A 393 -2.36 -3.20 -18.78
CA LEU A 393 -1.86 -1.99 -18.14
C LEU A 393 -0.42 -2.16 -17.66
N SER A 394 -0.12 -3.25 -16.93
CA SER A 394 1.23 -3.47 -16.38
C SER A 394 2.26 -3.54 -17.51
N ARG A 395 1.96 -4.27 -18.60
CA ARG A 395 2.84 -4.35 -19.77
C ARG A 395 3.00 -3.01 -20.46
N GLN A 396 1.91 -2.27 -20.66
CA GLN A 396 1.93 -0.97 -21.31
C GLN A 396 2.75 0.05 -20.52
N LEU A 397 2.55 0.11 -19.20
CA LEU A 397 3.33 0.97 -18.31
C LEU A 397 4.83 0.68 -18.41
N VAL A 398 5.21 -0.60 -18.45
CA VAL A 398 6.62 -1.01 -18.56
C VAL A 398 7.20 -0.66 -19.92
N ASN A 399 6.47 -0.90 -21.00
CA ASN A 399 6.92 -0.53 -22.35
C ASN A 399 7.11 0.99 -22.46
N GLN A 400 6.14 1.78 -22.01
CA GLN A 400 6.23 3.24 -22.00
C GLN A 400 7.39 3.73 -21.12
N ALA A 401 7.66 3.07 -19.98
CA ALA A 401 8.79 3.41 -19.14
C ALA A 401 10.15 3.11 -19.79
N MET A 402 10.25 2.01 -20.54
CA MET A 402 11.44 1.67 -21.33
C MET A 402 11.70 2.67 -22.46
N ASP A 403 10.63 3.20 -23.07
CA ASP A 403 10.69 4.29 -24.04
C ASP A 403 10.88 5.68 -23.38
N GLU A 404 11.19 5.69 -22.08
CA GLU A 404 11.40 6.88 -21.25
C GLU A 404 10.20 7.85 -21.27
N ASN A 405 8.99 7.30 -21.40
CA ASN A 405 7.72 7.99 -21.55
C ASN A 405 6.59 7.47 -20.63
N PRO A 406 6.86 7.21 -19.32
CA PRO A 406 6.00 6.38 -18.46
C PRO A 406 4.59 6.92 -18.19
N CYS A 407 4.34 8.19 -18.54
CA CYS A 407 3.09 8.89 -18.24
C CYS A 407 2.29 9.31 -19.48
N HIS A 408 2.76 9.02 -20.69
CA HIS A 408 2.04 9.34 -21.92
C HIS A 408 1.44 8.07 -22.52
N TRP A 409 0.25 7.75 -22.08
CA TRP A 409 -0.54 6.65 -22.62
C TRP A 409 -2.02 6.93 -22.44
#